data_AF-A0A7K0BLI3-F1
#
_entry.id   AF-A0A7K0BLI3-F1
#
_cell.length_a   1.000
_cell.length_b   1.000
_cell.length_c   1.000
_cell.angle_alpha   90.00
_cell.angle_beta   90.00
_cell.angle_gamma   90.00
#
_symmetry.space_group_name_H-M   'P 1'
#
loop_
_entity.id
_entity.type
_entity.pdbx_description
1 polymer ?
#
loop_
_entity_poly.entity_id
_entity_poly.type
_entity_poly.pdbx_seq_one_letter_code
_entity_poly.pdbx_strand_id
1 'polypeptide(L)'
;TVGVAGVISGMTVGTSYTVTATNGGCTSVASASFSNAAQLPTPAVPTITSVAASCSAAGSSTISNYSASNTYTFTPAGPTVGVAGVISGMTVGTSYTVTATNGGCTSVASASFSNAAQLPTPAVPTITSVAASCSAAGSSTISNYSASNTYTFTPAGPTVGATGLISGMILGTSYTVTSGNGFCTSLASIPFDNQDMGTPTITNISYSSNICSVSSTDIVLSSDIIGTTYSWSATVSNITGSYVTNGTEADINQIAILNNPETIGTITMTIIPYANGCDGTPRTIEITVNPNP
;
A
#
# COMPACT_ATOMS: atom_id res chain seq x y z
N THR A 1 49.55 -29.96 -56.06
CA THR A 1 50.18 -31.16 -56.69
C THR A 1 49.17 -32.28 -56.72
N VAL A 2 49.18 -33.11 -57.77
CA VAL A 2 48.32 -34.30 -57.87
C VAL A 2 49.11 -35.50 -57.32
N GLY A 3 48.57 -36.17 -56.31
CA GLY A 3 49.14 -37.32 -55.65
C GLY A 3 48.62 -38.66 -56.18
N VAL A 4 49.00 -39.74 -55.50
CA VAL A 4 48.49 -41.10 -55.79
C VAL A 4 46.95 -41.13 -55.68
N ALA A 5 46.31 -41.89 -56.57
CA ALA A 5 44.84 -41.96 -56.70
C ALA A 5 44.13 -40.63 -57.06
N GLY A 6 44.87 -39.62 -57.57
CA GLY A 6 44.26 -38.40 -58.11
C GLY A 6 43.91 -37.33 -57.06
N VAL A 7 44.34 -37.48 -55.81
CA VAL A 7 44.14 -36.46 -54.77
C VAL A 7 44.95 -35.21 -55.09
N ILE A 8 44.31 -34.04 -55.08
CA ILE A 8 44.97 -32.75 -55.35
C ILE A 8 45.22 -32.03 -54.03
N SER A 9 46.49 -31.81 -53.69
CA SER A 9 46.92 -31.17 -52.43
C SER A 9 47.59 -29.81 -52.68
N GLY A 10 47.57 -28.95 -51.66
CA GLY A 10 48.22 -27.63 -51.71
C GLY A 10 47.47 -26.57 -52.53
N MET A 11 46.18 -26.79 -52.81
CA MET A 11 45.32 -25.76 -53.40
C MET A 11 45.07 -24.64 -52.38
N THR A 12 45.13 -23.40 -52.84
CA THR A 12 44.64 -22.24 -52.09
C THR A 12 43.12 -22.16 -52.24
N VAL A 13 42.43 -22.13 -51.10
CA VAL A 13 40.97 -21.99 -51.04
C VAL A 13 40.49 -20.77 -51.83
N GLY A 14 39.37 -20.91 -52.56
CA GLY A 14 38.77 -19.85 -53.37
C GLY A 14 39.54 -19.51 -54.66
N THR A 15 40.71 -20.11 -54.89
CA THR A 15 41.46 -19.96 -56.13
C THR A 15 41.04 -21.03 -57.14
N SER A 16 40.83 -20.61 -58.39
CA SER A 16 40.44 -21.50 -59.48
C SER A 16 41.65 -22.18 -60.10
N TYR A 17 41.59 -23.51 -60.23
CA TYR A 17 42.66 -24.34 -60.79
C TYR A 17 42.15 -25.16 -61.97
N THR A 18 43.07 -25.47 -62.89
CA THR A 18 42.87 -26.44 -63.96
C THR A 18 44.00 -27.47 -63.92
N VAL A 19 43.75 -28.70 -64.34
CA VAL A 19 44.77 -29.75 -64.42
C VAL A 19 44.98 -30.18 -65.87
N THR A 20 46.25 -30.35 -66.25
CA THR A 20 46.69 -30.93 -67.52
C THR A 20 47.59 -32.13 -67.24
N ALA A 21 47.49 -33.20 -68.03
CA ALA A 21 48.39 -34.35 -67.95
C ALA A 21 49.38 -34.33 -69.13
N THR A 22 50.63 -34.75 -68.90
CA THR A 22 51.66 -34.87 -69.96
C THR A 22 52.18 -36.30 -70.02
N ASN A 23 52.26 -36.89 -71.21
CA ASN A 23 52.89 -38.19 -71.43
C ASN A 23 53.74 -38.15 -72.70
N GLY A 24 55.05 -38.41 -72.58
CA GLY A 24 55.97 -38.50 -73.72
C GLY A 24 56.03 -37.27 -74.64
N GLY A 25 55.72 -36.08 -74.13
CA GLY A 25 55.72 -34.81 -74.90
C GLY A 25 54.34 -34.33 -75.36
N CYS A 26 53.29 -35.15 -75.26
CA CYS A 26 51.90 -34.75 -75.54
C CYS A 26 51.21 -34.26 -74.27
N THR A 27 50.60 -33.07 -74.31
CA THR A 27 49.85 -32.47 -73.18
C THR A 27 48.35 -32.52 -73.48
N SER A 28 47.54 -32.92 -72.49
CA SER A 28 46.07 -32.92 -72.62
C SER A 28 45.50 -31.50 -72.71
N VAL A 29 44.27 -31.38 -73.19
CA VAL A 29 43.47 -30.17 -72.94
C VAL A 29 43.29 -29.99 -71.42
N ALA A 30 43.26 -28.74 -70.96
CA ALA A 30 43.01 -28.43 -69.56
C ALA A 30 41.63 -28.93 -69.11
N SER A 31 41.53 -29.42 -67.88
CA SER A 31 40.25 -29.73 -67.26
C SER A 31 39.35 -28.50 -67.19
N ALA A 32 38.06 -28.70 -66.95
CA ALA A 32 37.22 -27.63 -66.44
C ALA A 32 37.85 -27.04 -65.16
N SER A 33 37.65 -25.75 -64.96
CA SER A 33 38.14 -25.06 -63.77
C SER A 33 37.41 -25.56 -62.52
N PHE A 34 38.14 -25.80 -61.44
CA PHE A 34 37.58 -26.20 -60.15
C PHE A 34 38.31 -25.49 -59.01
N SER A 35 37.67 -25.42 -57.85
CA SER A 35 38.22 -24.78 -56.66
C SER A 35 37.63 -25.42 -55.41
N ASN A 36 38.36 -25.35 -54.30
CA ASN A 36 37.79 -25.65 -52.99
C ASN A 36 37.18 -24.37 -52.42
N ALA A 37 35.92 -24.44 -52.00
CA ALA A 37 35.26 -23.35 -51.29
C ALA A 37 35.92 -23.12 -49.93
N ALA A 38 35.79 -21.89 -49.40
CA ALA A 38 36.25 -21.60 -48.05
C ALA A 38 35.42 -22.34 -47.02
N GLN A 39 36.09 -22.81 -45.95
CA GLN A 39 35.39 -23.32 -44.79
C GLN A 39 34.49 -22.21 -44.23
N LEU A 40 33.23 -22.53 -44.00
CA LEU A 40 32.30 -21.59 -43.40
C LEU A 40 32.69 -21.35 -41.94
N PRO A 41 32.70 -20.09 -41.48
CA PRO A 41 33.06 -19.79 -40.10
C PRO A 41 31.97 -20.32 -39.15
N THR A 42 32.39 -21.08 -38.14
CA THR A 42 31.48 -21.45 -37.05
C THR A 42 31.10 -20.18 -36.27
N PRO A 43 29.80 -19.92 -36.02
CA PRO A 43 29.39 -18.78 -35.21
C PRO A 43 29.97 -18.82 -33.80
N ALA A 44 30.21 -17.65 -33.20
CA ALA A 44 30.59 -17.55 -31.80
C ALA A 44 29.47 -18.05 -30.87
N VAL A 45 29.84 -18.53 -29.68
CA VAL A 45 28.88 -18.95 -28.65
C VAL A 45 27.98 -17.76 -28.28
N PRO A 46 26.65 -17.89 -28.29
CA PRO A 46 25.76 -16.81 -27.88
C PRO A 46 26.01 -16.41 -26.44
N THR A 47 26.15 -15.11 -26.20
CA THR A 47 26.34 -14.52 -24.88
C THR A 47 25.05 -13.85 -24.44
N ILE A 48 24.58 -14.18 -23.24
CA ILE A 48 23.29 -13.72 -22.73
C ILE A 48 23.51 -12.61 -21.70
N THR A 49 22.72 -11.54 -21.81
CA THR A 49 22.60 -10.49 -20.80
C THR A 49 21.17 -10.43 -20.32
N SER A 50 20.99 -10.48 -19.00
CA SER A 50 19.66 -10.50 -18.37
C SER A 50 19.44 -9.27 -17.50
N VAL A 51 18.20 -8.79 -17.51
CA VAL A 51 17.69 -7.75 -16.62
C VAL A 51 16.84 -8.42 -15.55
N ALA A 52 17.06 -8.06 -14.29
CA ALA A 52 16.31 -8.61 -13.16
C ALA A 52 14.81 -8.25 -13.24
N ALA A 53 13.97 -9.08 -12.63
CA ALA A 53 12.55 -8.79 -12.51
C ALA A 53 12.29 -7.58 -11.59
N SER A 54 11.16 -6.93 -11.80
CA SER A 54 10.67 -5.80 -11.01
C SER A 54 9.24 -6.04 -10.54
N CYS A 55 8.67 -5.09 -9.81
CA CYS A 55 7.26 -5.12 -9.39
C CYS A 55 6.27 -4.92 -10.54
N SER A 56 6.73 -4.50 -11.72
CA SER A 56 5.90 -4.20 -12.89
C SER A 56 6.21 -5.05 -14.12
N ALA A 57 7.28 -5.85 -14.09
CA ALA A 57 7.66 -6.72 -15.20
C ALA A 57 8.48 -7.93 -14.73
N ALA A 58 8.34 -9.06 -15.43
CA ALA A 58 9.25 -10.18 -15.31
C ALA A 58 10.66 -9.81 -15.79
N GLY A 59 11.66 -10.62 -15.43
CA GLY A 59 13.00 -10.46 -15.96
C GLY A 59 13.02 -10.63 -17.48
N SER A 60 14.04 -10.08 -18.14
CA SER A 60 14.21 -10.18 -19.60
C SER A 60 15.62 -10.61 -19.96
N SER A 61 15.79 -11.21 -21.14
CA SER A 61 17.11 -11.64 -21.62
C SER A 61 17.34 -11.19 -23.06
N THR A 62 18.60 -10.89 -23.39
CA THR A 62 19.04 -10.47 -24.72
C THR A 62 20.32 -11.21 -25.10
N ILE A 63 20.51 -11.47 -26.38
CA ILE A 63 21.76 -12.00 -26.94
C ILE A 63 22.67 -10.80 -27.26
N SER A 64 23.72 -10.59 -26.47
CA SER A 64 24.57 -9.40 -26.60
C SER A 64 25.47 -9.42 -27.83
N ASN A 65 25.85 -10.60 -28.30
CA ASN A 65 26.59 -10.81 -29.56
C ASN A 65 25.65 -11.21 -30.72
N TYR A 66 24.46 -10.63 -30.76
CA TYR A 66 23.49 -10.88 -31.82
C TYR A 66 24.02 -10.51 -33.21
N SER A 67 23.73 -11.36 -34.19
CA SER A 67 23.97 -11.10 -35.61
C SER A 67 22.76 -11.53 -36.43
N ALA A 68 22.30 -10.64 -37.31
CA ALA A 68 21.14 -10.89 -38.17
C ALA A 68 21.40 -11.98 -39.23
N SER A 69 22.67 -12.35 -39.48
CA SER A 69 23.03 -13.44 -40.39
C SER A 69 22.93 -14.83 -39.75
N ASN A 70 22.75 -14.90 -38.42
CA ASN A 70 22.67 -16.16 -37.70
C ASN A 70 21.22 -16.55 -37.41
N THR A 71 20.93 -17.84 -37.49
CA THR A 71 19.68 -18.43 -36.97
C THR A 71 19.93 -18.92 -35.54
N TYR A 72 19.05 -18.57 -34.62
CA TYR A 72 19.17 -18.94 -33.20
C TYR A 72 18.19 -20.06 -32.83
N THR A 73 18.69 -21.11 -32.20
CA THR A 73 17.87 -22.26 -31.77
C THR A 73 17.94 -22.43 -30.27
N PHE A 74 16.78 -22.41 -29.61
CA PHE A 74 16.67 -22.60 -28.17
C PHE A 74 16.42 -24.06 -27.79
N THR A 75 16.98 -24.46 -26.65
CA THR A 75 16.66 -25.72 -25.97
C THR A 75 16.32 -25.43 -24.51
N PRO A 76 15.09 -25.69 -24.05
CA PRO A 76 13.93 -26.17 -24.82
C PRO A 76 13.47 -25.22 -25.95
N ALA A 77 12.75 -25.75 -26.94
CA ALA A 77 12.17 -24.92 -28.00
C ALA A 77 11.04 -24.02 -27.46
N GLY A 78 10.73 -22.93 -28.15
CA GLY A 78 9.65 -22.00 -27.80
C GLY A 78 10.04 -20.53 -27.92
N PRO A 79 11.17 -20.09 -27.33
CA PRO A 79 11.59 -18.70 -27.44
C PRO A 79 11.99 -18.31 -28.86
N THR A 80 11.92 -17.01 -29.15
CA THR A 80 12.32 -16.40 -30.42
C THR A 80 13.28 -15.24 -30.18
N VAL A 81 14.09 -14.93 -31.19
CA VAL A 81 15.00 -13.77 -31.17
C VAL A 81 14.49 -12.71 -32.11
N GLY A 82 14.21 -11.52 -31.58
CA GLY A 82 13.86 -10.33 -32.34
C GLY A 82 15.08 -9.53 -32.79
N VAL A 83 14.82 -8.33 -33.31
CA VAL A 83 15.88 -7.37 -33.65
C VAL A 83 16.75 -7.06 -32.44
N ALA A 84 18.04 -6.82 -32.68
CA ALA A 84 19.04 -6.54 -31.64
C ALA A 84 19.18 -7.64 -30.57
N GLY A 85 18.75 -8.87 -30.85
CA GLY A 85 18.97 -10.00 -29.95
C GLY A 85 17.96 -10.14 -28.82
N VAL A 86 16.85 -9.39 -28.83
CA VAL A 86 15.82 -9.48 -27.80
C VAL A 86 15.18 -10.86 -27.80
N ILE A 87 15.15 -11.53 -26.66
CA ILE A 87 14.54 -12.86 -26.53
C ILE A 87 13.10 -12.73 -26.04
N SER A 88 12.15 -13.32 -26.77
CA SER A 88 10.72 -13.32 -26.44
C SER A 88 10.17 -14.75 -26.37
N GLY A 89 9.00 -14.95 -25.76
CA GLY A 89 8.33 -16.25 -25.71
C GLY A 89 8.96 -17.27 -24.74
N MET A 90 9.86 -16.83 -23.85
CA MET A 90 10.37 -17.67 -22.78
C MET A 90 9.29 -17.94 -21.74
N THR A 91 9.18 -19.19 -21.28
CA THR A 91 8.42 -19.53 -20.09
C THR A 91 9.22 -19.11 -18.85
N VAL A 92 8.66 -18.23 -18.04
CA VAL A 92 9.27 -17.73 -16.80
C VAL A 92 9.69 -18.90 -15.88
N GLY A 93 10.88 -18.80 -15.29
CA GLY A 93 11.45 -19.83 -14.42
C GLY A 93 11.99 -21.08 -15.15
N THR A 94 11.74 -21.22 -16.46
CA THR A 94 12.32 -22.31 -17.26
C THR A 94 13.73 -21.95 -17.70
N SER A 95 14.67 -22.89 -17.54
CA SER A 95 16.05 -22.74 -17.96
C SER A 95 16.22 -23.06 -19.45
N TYR A 96 16.86 -22.16 -20.19
CA TYR A 96 17.12 -22.29 -21.62
C TYR A 96 18.61 -22.21 -21.91
N THR A 97 19.00 -22.85 -23.02
CA THR A 97 20.27 -22.62 -23.71
C THR A 97 19.97 -22.23 -25.16
N VAL A 98 20.91 -21.55 -25.82
CA VAL A 98 20.75 -21.16 -27.23
C VAL A 98 22.03 -21.44 -28.03
N THR A 99 21.87 -21.92 -29.26
CA THR A 99 22.93 -22.06 -30.25
C THR A 99 22.68 -21.11 -31.42
N ALA A 100 23.75 -20.73 -32.13
CA ALA A 100 23.68 -19.96 -33.36
C ALA A 100 24.17 -20.80 -34.54
N THR A 101 23.45 -20.76 -35.66
CA THR A 101 23.78 -21.48 -36.89
C THR A 101 23.92 -20.50 -38.06
N ASN A 102 24.99 -20.64 -38.84
CA ASN A 102 25.20 -19.90 -40.08
C ASN A 102 25.84 -20.82 -41.13
N GLY A 103 25.26 -20.88 -42.33
CA GLY A 103 25.77 -21.70 -43.43
C GLY A 103 25.89 -23.20 -43.12
N GLY A 104 25.16 -23.72 -42.13
CA GLY A 104 25.23 -25.13 -41.71
C GLY A 104 26.27 -25.43 -40.62
N CYS A 105 27.07 -24.45 -40.18
CA CYS A 105 27.90 -24.57 -38.99
C CYS A 105 27.13 -24.07 -37.75
N THR A 106 27.17 -24.83 -36.66
CA THR A 106 26.48 -24.51 -35.40
C THR A 106 27.49 -24.26 -34.28
N SER A 107 27.27 -23.19 -33.50
CA SER A 107 28.08 -22.85 -32.33
C SER A 107 27.92 -23.88 -31.20
N VAL A 108 28.81 -23.82 -30.21
CA VAL A 108 28.52 -24.40 -28.89
C VAL A 108 27.33 -23.65 -28.26
N ALA A 109 26.56 -24.33 -27.42
CA ALA A 109 25.43 -23.75 -26.70
C ALA A 109 25.90 -22.70 -25.68
N SER A 110 25.07 -21.67 -25.45
CA SER A 110 25.26 -20.70 -24.38
C SER A 110 25.26 -21.36 -23.00
N ALA A 111 25.72 -20.62 -21.99
CA ALA A 111 25.39 -20.95 -20.60
C ALA A 111 23.85 -20.98 -20.42
N SER A 112 23.39 -21.77 -19.44
CA SER A 112 21.97 -21.83 -19.09
C SER A 112 21.50 -20.54 -18.44
N PHE A 113 20.32 -20.05 -18.84
CA PHE A 113 19.73 -18.82 -18.29
C PHE A 113 18.21 -18.93 -18.21
N SER A 114 17.59 -18.08 -17.40
CA SER A 114 16.13 -18.00 -17.27
C SER A 114 15.71 -16.58 -16.92
N ASN A 115 14.44 -16.27 -17.18
CA ASN A 115 13.83 -15.04 -16.71
C ASN A 115 13.08 -15.32 -15.41
N ALA A 116 13.38 -14.54 -14.38
CA ALA A 116 12.63 -14.57 -13.12
C ALA A 116 11.22 -14.00 -13.30
N ALA A 117 10.27 -14.48 -12.51
CA ALA A 117 8.91 -13.94 -12.49
C ALA A 117 8.89 -12.50 -11.99
N GLN A 118 7.89 -11.73 -12.41
CA GLN A 118 7.58 -10.42 -11.83
C GLN A 118 7.48 -10.56 -10.31
N LEU A 119 8.09 -9.62 -9.58
CA LEU A 119 8.06 -9.65 -8.13
C LEU A 119 6.62 -9.47 -7.64
N PRO A 120 6.15 -10.29 -6.69
CA PRO A 120 4.78 -10.20 -6.21
C PRO A 120 4.58 -8.85 -5.52
N THR A 121 3.62 -8.07 -6.00
CA THR A 121 3.21 -6.84 -5.32
C THR A 121 2.21 -7.20 -4.22
N PRO A 122 2.38 -6.70 -2.98
CA PRO A 122 1.39 -6.92 -1.92
C PRO A 122 0.01 -6.42 -2.32
N ALA A 123 -1.03 -7.03 -1.78
CA ALA A 123 -2.39 -6.50 -1.92
C ALA A 123 -2.51 -5.12 -1.26
N VAL A 124 -3.35 -4.26 -1.82
CA VAL A 124 -3.72 -2.98 -1.20
C VAL A 124 -4.31 -3.25 0.19
N PRO A 125 -3.90 -2.54 1.25
CA PRO A 125 -4.47 -2.73 2.56
C PRO A 125 -5.96 -2.40 2.59
N THR A 126 -6.76 -3.28 3.18
CA THR A 126 -8.21 -3.11 3.31
C THR A 126 -8.54 -2.77 4.76
N ILE A 127 -9.11 -1.59 4.98
CA ILE A 127 -9.41 -1.07 6.31
C ILE A 127 -10.84 -1.43 6.71
N THR A 128 -10.99 -1.96 7.93
CA THR A 128 -12.28 -2.13 8.60
C THR A 128 -12.29 -1.27 9.86
N SER A 129 -13.28 -0.39 9.95
CA SER A 129 -13.44 0.53 11.07
C SER A 129 -14.68 0.20 11.90
N VAL A 130 -14.56 0.38 13.21
CA VAL A 130 -15.66 0.37 14.17
C VAL A 130 -15.93 1.83 14.53
N ALA A 131 -17.19 2.25 14.39
CA ALA A 131 -17.61 3.61 14.73
C ALA A 131 -17.38 3.91 16.21
N ALA A 132 -17.18 5.19 16.53
CA ALA A 132 -17.09 5.66 17.90
C ALA A 132 -18.41 5.47 18.66
N SER A 133 -18.32 5.46 19.99
CA SER A 133 -19.46 5.47 20.90
C SER A 133 -19.21 6.47 22.03
N CYS A 134 -20.20 6.73 22.89
CA CYS A 134 -20.06 7.66 24.01
C CYS A 134 -19.04 7.23 25.08
N SER A 135 -18.51 6.02 25.01
CA SER A 135 -17.54 5.49 25.97
C SER A 135 -16.21 5.06 25.33
N ALA A 136 -16.09 5.16 24.01
CA ALA A 136 -14.87 4.79 23.30
C ALA A 136 -14.78 5.48 21.94
N ALA A 137 -13.58 5.97 21.61
CA ALA A 137 -13.26 6.39 20.26
C ALA A 137 -13.41 5.23 19.26
N GLY A 138 -13.62 5.58 17.99
CA GLY A 138 -13.62 4.62 16.88
C GLY A 138 -12.27 3.91 16.76
N SER A 139 -12.27 2.74 16.13
CA SER A 139 -11.08 1.93 15.93
C SER A 139 -10.98 1.46 14.49
N SER A 140 -9.76 1.21 14.01
CA SER A 140 -9.50 0.74 12.65
C SER A 140 -8.53 -0.42 12.65
N THR A 141 -8.77 -1.38 11.76
CA THR A 141 -7.97 -2.60 11.59
C THR A 141 -7.67 -2.83 10.12
N ILE A 142 -6.48 -3.36 9.82
CA ILE A 142 -6.11 -3.85 8.49
C ILE A 142 -6.59 -5.30 8.39
N SER A 143 -7.69 -5.52 7.68
CA SER A 143 -8.35 -6.84 7.59
C SER A 143 -7.53 -7.88 6.84
N ASN A 144 -6.73 -7.47 5.85
CA ASN A 144 -5.81 -8.32 5.10
C ASN A 144 -4.36 -8.23 5.63
N TYR A 145 -4.21 -8.04 6.94
CA TYR A 145 -2.91 -7.96 7.57
C TYR A 145 -2.09 -9.25 7.38
N SER A 146 -0.82 -9.06 7.07
CA SER A 146 0.22 -10.07 6.96
C SER A 146 1.46 -9.63 7.73
N ALA A 147 1.96 -10.50 8.60
CA ALA A 147 3.15 -10.24 9.43
C ALA A 147 4.46 -10.18 8.62
N SER A 148 4.46 -10.69 7.39
CA SER A 148 5.62 -10.60 6.48
C SER A 148 5.73 -9.24 5.79
N ASN A 149 4.70 -8.39 5.90
CA ASN A 149 4.68 -7.08 5.28
C ASN A 149 4.98 -5.98 6.31
N THR A 150 5.59 -4.90 5.84
CA THR A 150 5.69 -3.63 6.55
C THR A 150 4.54 -2.72 6.13
N TYR A 151 4.04 -1.88 7.05
CA TYR A 151 2.95 -0.94 6.78
C TYR A 151 3.41 0.49 7.01
N THR A 152 3.13 1.35 6.06
CA THR A 152 3.54 2.76 6.11
C THR A 152 2.32 3.65 6.00
N PHE A 153 2.09 4.47 7.02
CA PHE A 153 0.94 5.39 7.08
C PHE A 153 1.32 6.77 6.54
N THR A 154 0.36 7.42 5.88
CA THR A 154 0.43 8.82 5.48
C THR A 154 -0.83 9.54 5.92
N PRO A 155 -0.75 10.54 6.81
CA PRO A 155 0.43 11.03 7.52
C PRO A 155 1.14 9.96 8.40
N ALA A 156 2.42 10.18 8.71
CA ALA A 156 3.15 9.30 9.61
C ALA A 156 2.67 9.44 11.07
N GLY A 157 2.87 8.42 11.90
CA GLY A 157 2.50 8.42 13.32
C GLY A 157 1.82 7.12 13.76
N PRO A 158 0.79 6.63 13.06
CA PRO A 158 0.14 5.38 13.42
C PRO A 158 1.08 4.17 13.30
N THR A 159 0.75 3.14 14.06
CA THR A 159 1.43 1.83 14.06
C THR A 159 0.40 0.72 13.95
N VAL A 160 0.84 -0.47 13.52
CA VAL A 160 -0.01 -1.66 13.40
C VAL A 160 0.49 -2.77 14.32
N GLY A 161 -0.42 -3.36 15.08
CA GLY A 161 -0.16 -4.51 15.94
C GLY A 161 -0.20 -5.86 15.20
N ALA A 162 0.12 -6.94 15.90
CA ALA A 162 0.22 -8.30 15.33
C ALA A 162 -1.09 -8.87 14.75
N THR A 163 -2.23 -8.23 15.03
CA THR A 163 -3.57 -8.60 14.52
C THR A 163 -4.10 -7.62 13.47
N GLY A 164 -3.27 -6.68 12.99
CA GLY A 164 -3.71 -5.63 12.07
C GLY A 164 -4.38 -4.44 12.75
N LEU A 165 -4.52 -4.43 14.08
CA LEU A 165 -5.06 -3.30 14.82
C LEU A 165 -4.18 -2.06 14.67
N ILE A 166 -4.78 -0.94 14.29
CA ILE A 166 -4.08 0.34 14.12
C ILE A 166 -4.14 1.12 15.45
N SER A 167 -3.04 1.74 15.85
CA SER A 167 -2.93 2.54 17.07
C SER A 167 -2.09 3.80 16.83
N GLY A 168 -2.25 4.82 17.68
CA GLY A 168 -1.53 6.10 17.56
C GLY A 168 -2.06 7.04 16.48
N MET A 169 -3.28 6.81 15.98
CA MET A 169 -3.97 7.75 15.12
C MET A 169 -4.40 8.99 15.91
N ILE A 170 -4.31 10.16 15.28
CA ILE A 170 -4.95 11.39 15.77
C ILE A 170 -6.40 11.38 15.30
N LEU A 171 -7.34 11.56 16.24
CA LEU A 171 -8.77 11.57 15.94
C LEU A 171 -9.12 12.70 14.96
N GLY A 172 -10.01 12.45 13.99
CA GLY A 172 -10.36 13.42 12.95
C GLY A 172 -9.32 13.62 11.85
N THR A 173 -8.15 12.97 11.95
CA THR A 173 -7.13 13.04 10.90
C THR A 173 -7.31 11.89 9.91
N SER A 174 -7.41 12.21 8.62
CA SER A 174 -7.48 11.21 7.56
C SER A 174 -6.11 10.62 7.25
N TYR A 175 -6.03 9.29 7.23
CA TYR A 175 -4.84 8.51 6.93
C TYR A 175 -5.07 7.61 5.72
N THR A 176 -3.97 7.30 5.03
CA THR A 176 -3.87 6.19 4.08
C THR A 176 -2.72 5.28 4.51
N VAL A 177 -2.76 4.02 4.09
CA VAL A 177 -1.68 3.06 4.38
C VAL A 177 -1.28 2.27 3.15
N THR A 178 0.03 2.06 2.98
CA THR A 178 0.61 1.13 1.99
C THR A 178 1.23 -0.05 2.71
N SER A 179 1.37 -1.18 2.02
CA SER A 179 2.05 -2.38 2.50
C SER A 179 3.26 -2.72 1.61
N GLY A 180 4.37 -3.13 2.21
CA GLY A 180 5.60 -3.50 1.53
C GLY A 180 6.09 -4.88 1.93
N ASN A 181 6.63 -5.66 1.00
CA ASN A 181 7.23 -6.99 1.27
C ASN A 181 8.76 -7.00 1.17
N GLY A 182 9.40 -5.83 1.31
CA GLY A 182 10.84 -5.62 1.15
C GLY A 182 11.29 -5.38 -0.29
N PHE A 183 10.49 -5.78 -1.29
CA PHE A 183 10.80 -5.58 -2.71
C PHE A 183 9.82 -4.63 -3.41
N CYS A 184 8.52 -4.82 -3.13
CA CYS A 184 7.44 -4.10 -3.77
C CYS A 184 6.53 -3.46 -2.73
N THR A 185 5.96 -2.32 -3.12
CA THR A 185 4.95 -1.59 -2.34
C THR A 185 3.61 -1.69 -3.04
N SER A 186 2.55 -1.94 -2.30
CA SER A 186 1.17 -1.87 -2.80
C SER A 186 0.75 -0.42 -3.08
N LEU A 187 -0.40 -0.27 -3.74
CA LEU A 187 -1.11 1.01 -3.77
C LEU A 187 -1.61 1.37 -2.37
N ALA A 188 -1.86 2.65 -2.14
CA ALA A 188 -2.44 3.14 -0.90
C ALA A 188 -3.87 2.64 -0.71
N SER A 189 -4.25 2.39 0.55
CA SER A 189 -5.65 2.18 0.94
C SER A 189 -6.52 3.38 0.57
N ILE A 190 -7.83 3.19 0.58
CA ILE A 190 -8.76 4.33 0.67
C ILE A 190 -8.47 5.13 1.95
N PRO A 191 -8.66 6.47 1.94
CA PRO A 191 -8.52 7.28 3.14
C PRO A 191 -9.51 6.86 4.22
N PHE A 192 -9.08 6.88 5.48
CA PHE A 192 -9.88 6.54 6.65
C PHE A 192 -9.43 7.34 7.87
N ASP A 193 -10.32 7.49 8.85
CA ASP A 193 -10.07 8.20 10.10
C ASP A 193 -10.82 7.51 11.24
N ASN A 194 -10.31 7.69 12.45
CA ASN A 194 -11.06 7.34 13.66
C ASN A 194 -11.62 8.63 14.25
N GLN A 195 -12.89 8.59 14.60
CA GLN A 195 -13.59 9.68 15.25
C GLN A 195 -13.76 9.40 16.74
N ASP A 196 -14.11 10.43 17.49
CA ASP A 196 -14.66 10.33 18.83
C ASP A 196 -15.96 11.14 18.85
N MET A 197 -17.00 10.60 19.48
CA MET A 197 -18.26 11.32 19.65
C MET A 197 -18.09 12.46 20.67
N GLY A 198 -17.14 12.33 21.60
CA GLY A 198 -16.87 13.32 22.64
C GLY A 198 -18.02 13.39 23.64
N THR A 199 -17.76 13.05 24.91
CA THR A 199 -18.73 13.27 25.98
C THR A 199 -18.61 14.70 26.49
N PRO A 200 -19.71 15.48 26.50
CA PRO A 200 -19.63 16.86 26.98
C PRO A 200 -19.35 16.88 28.47
N THR A 201 -18.48 17.78 28.90
CA THR A 201 -18.22 18.05 30.31
C THR A 201 -18.63 19.48 30.62
N ILE A 202 -19.31 19.67 31.77
CA ILE A 202 -19.61 21.01 32.26
C ILE A 202 -18.31 21.67 32.73
N THR A 203 -17.92 22.75 32.06
CA THR A 203 -16.68 23.50 32.34
C THR A 203 -16.89 24.61 33.34
N ASN A 204 -18.08 25.20 33.39
CA ASN A 204 -18.46 26.22 34.36
C ASN A 204 -19.91 26.06 34.81
N ILE A 205 -20.14 26.30 36.11
CA ILE A 205 -21.46 26.50 36.69
C ILE A 205 -21.36 27.77 37.53
N SER A 206 -21.91 28.87 37.02
CA SER A 206 -22.00 30.12 37.76
C SER A 206 -23.34 30.19 38.48
N TYR A 207 -23.32 30.26 39.81
CA TYR A 207 -24.52 30.38 40.65
C TYR A 207 -24.16 30.91 42.04
N SER A 208 -25.15 31.42 42.77
CA SER A 208 -24.99 31.70 44.21
C SER A 208 -25.44 30.50 45.04
N SER A 209 -24.57 29.97 45.90
CA SER A 209 -24.92 28.91 46.85
C SER A 209 -25.90 29.36 47.92
N ASN A 210 -26.07 30.68 48.11
CA ASN A 210 -26.94 31.28 49.11
C ASN A 210 -27.72 32.44 48.48
N ILE A 211 -29.04 32.34 48.48
CA ILE A 211 -29.95 33.39 48.01
C ILE A 211 -31.00 33.69 49.08
N CYS A 212 -31.68 34.82 48.95
CA CYS A 212 -32.80 35.18 49.83
C CYS A 212 -34.11 34.75 49.17
N SER A 213 -35.17 34.53 49.96
CA SER A 213 -36.52 34.31 49.43
C SER A 213 -36.88 35.42 48.43
N VAL A 214 -37.59 35.05 47.36
CA VAL A 214 -37.93 35.85 46.16
C VAL A 214 -36.76 36.24 45.23
N SER A 215 -35.56 35.69 45.43
CA SER A 215 -34.42 35.90 44.51
C SER A 215 -34.41 34.89 43.36
N SER A 216 -33.80 35.28 42.23
CA SER A 216 -33.49 34.38 41.10
C SER A 216 -32.31 33.46 41.44
N THR A 217 -32.32 32.25 40.91
CA THR A 217 -31.19 31.30 40.98
C THR A 217 -30.00 31.69 40.09
N ASP A 218 -30.24 32.43 39.00
CA ASP A 218 -29.23 32.97 38.06
C ASP A 218 -28.12 31.98 37.68
N ILE A 219 -28.53 30.76 37.28
CA ILE A 219 -27.59 29.67 37.01
C ILE A 219 -27.22 29.70 35.54
N VAL A 220 -25.93 29.87 35.28
CA VAL A 220 -25.36 29.88 33.92
C VAL A 220 -24.42 28.70 33.74
N LEU A 221 -24.64 27.93 32.68
CA LEU A 221 -23.91 26.71 32.36
C LEU A 221 -23.04 26.88 31.11
N SER A 222 -21.81 26.35 31.14
CA SER A 222 -20.98 26.21 29.93
C SER A 222 -20.32 24.84 29.84
N SER A 223 -19.96 24.42 28.63
CA SER A 223 -19.34 23.12 28.33
C SER A 223 -18.11 23.28 27.45
N ASP A 224 -17.26 22.25 27.44
CA ASP A 224 -16.10 22.09 26.55
C ASP A 224 -16.49 21.84 25.09
N ILE A 225 -17.67 21.25 24.84
CA ILE A 225 -18.21 21.04 23.50
C ILE A 225 -19.16 22.19 23.15
N ILE A 226 -18.93 22.83 22.00
CA ILE A 226 -19.80 23.88 21.48
C ILE A 226 -21.13 23.26 21.04
N GLY A 227 -22.25 23.90 21.40
CA GLY A 227 -23.59 23.41 21.06
C GLY A 227 -24.13 22.36 22.04
N THR A 228 -23.43 22.10 23.16
CA THR A 228 -23.95 21.30 24.26
C THR A 228 -25.27 21.86 24.77
N THR A 229 -26.25 20.97 24.91
CA THR A 229 -27.52 21.23 25.58
C THR A 229 -27.49 20.66 27.00
N TYR A 230 -28.45 21.03 27.85
CA TYR A 230 -28.51 20.56 29.22
C TYR A 230 -29.87 19.96 29.52
N SER A 231 -29.90 18.98 30.42
CA SER A 231 -31.11 18.51 31.09
C SER A 231 -30.86 18.59 32.58
N TRP A 232 -31.81 19.10 33.35
CA TRP A 232 -31.63 19.25 34.79
C TRP A 232 -32.89 18.84 35.54
N SER A 233 -32.69 18.38 36.77
CA SER A 233 -33.75 18.07 37.72
C SER A 233 -33.38 18.57 39.11
N ALA A 234 -34.36 19.06 39.86
CA ALA A 234 -34.17 19.66 41.18
C ALA A 234 -35.07 19.00 42.22
N THR A 235 -34.51 18.76 43.40
CA THR A 235 -35.25 18.42 44.61
C THR A 235 -35.28 19.64 45.51
N VAL A 236 -36.45 20.02 46.01
CA VAL A 236 -36.61 21.23 46.82
C VAL A 236 -37.16 20.90 48.20
N SER A 237 -36.74 21.67 49.21
CA SER A 237 -37.24 21.61 50.58
C SER A 237 -37.62 23.01 51.05
N ASN A 238 -38.79 23.14 51.67
CA ASN A 238 -39.37 24.42 52.09
C ASN A 238 -39.47 25.48 50.95
N ILE A 239 -39.60 25.06 49.69
CA ILE A 239 -39.82 25.95 48.53
C ILE A 239 -41.24 25.76 47.99
N THR A 240 -41.87 26.85 47.56
CA THR A 240 -43.21 26.84 46.93
C THR A 240 -43.28 25.95 45.70
N GLY A 241 -44.42 25.32 45.47
CA GLY A 241 -44.66 24.44 44.32
C GLY A 241 -44.66 25.12 42.94
N SER A 242 -44.53 26.45 42.87
CA SER A 242 -44.32 27.19 41.62
C SER A 242 -42.89 27.10 41.08
N TYR A 243 -41.95 26.57 41.87
CA TYR A 243 -40.59 26.30 41.42
C TYR A 243 -40.59 25.10 40.46
N VAL A 244 -40.07 25.28 39.26
CA VAL A 244 -39.95 24.24 38.24
C VAL A 244 -38.78 23.32 38.60
N THR A 245 -39.07 22.04 38.75
CA THR A 245 -38.09 21.04 39.24
C THR A 245 -37.42 20.23 38.14
N ASN A 246 -37.68 20.52 36.86
CA ASN A 246 -36.97 19.92 35.75
C ASN A 246 -37.06 20.80 34.49
N GLY A 247 -36.07 20.70 33.61
CA GLY A 247 -36.04 21.47 32.37
C GLY A 247 -34.84 21.14 31.50
N THR A 248 -34.73 21.84 30.37
CA THR A 248 -33.66 21.68 29.37
C THR A 248 -32.95 22.97 29.00
N GLU A 249 -33.25 24.04 29.72
CA GLU A 249 -32.68 25.37 29.52
C GLU A 249 -31.24 25.43 30.02
N ALA A 250 -30.39 26.20 29.33
CA ALA A 250 -29.00 26.44 29.72
C ALA A 250 -28.87 27.55 30.79
N ASP A 251 -29.78 28.52 30.76
CA ASP A 251 -29.90 29.58 31.74
C ASP A 251 -31.12 29.30 32.63
N ILE A 252 -30.89 29.04 33.92
CA ILE A 252 -31.95 28.65 34.86
C ILE A 252 -32.17 29.79 35.84
N ASN A 253 -33.12 30.66 35.47
CA ASN A 253 -33.44 31.92 36.16
C ASN A 253 -34.78 31.84 36.89
N GLN A 254 -34.88 30.92 37.85
CA GLN A 254 -36.12 30.71 38.59
C GLN A 254 -36.14 31.48 39.90
N ILE A 255 -37.32 31.95 40.28
CA ILE A 255 -37.53 32.64 41.55
C ILE A 255 -37.82 31.60 42.63
N ALA A 256 -36.98 31.55 43.65
CA ALA A 256 -37.18 30.67 44.81
C ALA A 256 -37.95 31.40 45.92
N ILE A 257 -39.07 30.84 46.36
CA ILE A 257 -39.91 31.40 47.43
C ILE A 257 -40.07 30.36 48.54
N LEU A 258 -39.85 30.77 49.79
CA LEU A 258 -40.02 29.89 50.95
C LEU A 258 -41.51 29.62 51.24
N ASN A 259 -41.88 28.38 51.55
CA ASN A 259 -43.23 28.05 52.03
C ASN A 259 -43.46 28.56 53.46
N ASN A 260 -42.51 28.27 54.35
CA ASN A 260 -42.42 28.88 55.67
C ASN A 260 -41.31 29.95 55.63
N PRO A 261 -41.66 31.25 55.74
CA PRO A 261 -40.70 32.35 55.62
C PRO A 261 -39.72 32.44 56.78
N GLU A 262 -39.92 31.69 57.87
CA GLU A 262 -39.03 31.69 59.04
C GLU A 262 -37.98 30.57 59.01
N THR A 263 -38.11 29.59 58.10
CA THR A 263 -37.19 28.46 57.99
C THR A 263 -36.41 28.47 56.70
N ILE A 264 -35.16 28.02 56.73
CA ILE A 264 -34.31 27.88 55.54
C ILE A 264 -34.93 26.85 54.57
N GLY A 265 -34.82 27.10 53.27
CA GLY A 265 -35.12 26.15 52.20
C GLY A 265 -33.87 25.70 51.45
N THR A 266 -33.97 24.58 50.76
CA THR A 266 -32.87 24.03 49.95
C THR A 266 -33.35 23.64 48.56
N ILE A 267 -32.48 23.80 47.58
CA ILE A 267 -32.65 23.35 46.19
C ILE A 267 -31.41 22.55 45.82
N THR A 268 -31.57 21.24 45.59
CA THR A 268 -30.50 20.37 45.10
C THR A 268 -30.76 20.04 43.65
N MET A 269 -29.90 20.46 42.75
CA MET A 269 -30.08 20.32 41.30
C MET A 269 -29.02 19.42 40.68
N THR A 270 -29.43 18.46 39.86
CA THR A 270 -28.56 17.60 39.06
C THR A 270 -28.68 18.00 37.59
N ILE A 271 -27.57 18.41 36.99
CA ILE A 271 -27.44 18.87 35.61
C ILE A 271 -26.68 17.83 34.80
N ILE A 272 -27.20 17.45 33.64
CA ILE A 272 -26.60 16.50 32.70
C ILE A 272 -26.40 17.25 31.37
N PRO A 273 -25.15 17.45 30.90
CA PRO A 273 -24.91 18.01 29.57
C PRO A 273 -25.10 16.94 28.49
N TYR A 274 -25.52 17.35 27.29
CA TYR A 274 -25.74 16.47 26.15
C TYR A 274 -25.19 17.09 24.85
N ALA A 275 -24.36 16.34 24.13
CA ALA A 275 -23.75 16.74 22.87
C ALA A 275 -23.39 15.52 22.02
N ASN A 276 -23.40 15.67 20.70
CA ASN A 276 -22.99 14.63 19.74
C ASN A 276 -23.65 13.25 19.93
N GLY A 277 -24.86 13.19 20.50
CA GLY A 277 -25.54 11.91 20.78
C GLY A 277 -25.25 11.31 22.15
N CYS A 278 -24.44 11.97 22.98
CA CYS A 278 -23.93 11.45 24.24
C CYS A 278 -24.31 12.32 25.44
N ASP A 279 -24.79 11.65 26.49
CA ASP A 279 -24.88 12.25 27.82
C ASP A 279 -23.48 12.36 28.43
N GLY A 280 -23.20 13.53 28.98
CA GLY A 280 -21.99 13.78 29.74
C GLY A 280 -22.14 13.42 31.21
N THR A 281 -21.09 13.71 31.99
CA THR A 281 -21.08 13.40 33.42
C THR A 281 -22.04 14.33 34.18
N PRO A 282 -23.03 13.79 34.93
CA PRO A 282 -23.92 14.61 35.75
C PRO A 282 -23.16 15.42 36.80
N ARG A 283 -23.60 16.66 37.03
CA ARG A 283 -23.09 17.54 38.09
C ARG A 283 -24.22 17.94 39.02
N THR A 284 -23.96 17.87 40.33
CA THR A 284 -24.93 18.28 41.35
C THR A 284 -24.49 19.57 42.00
N ILE A 285 -25.43 20.51 42.17
CA ILE A 285 -25.26 21.74 42.94
C ILE A 285 -26.33 21.85 44.02
N GLU A 286 -26.05 22.66 45.04
CA GLU A 286 -26.98 22.94 46.13
C GLU A 286 -27.07 24.45 46.37
N ILE A 287 -28.30 24.95 46.50
CA ILE A 287 -28.63 26.35 46.79
C ILE A 287 -29.43 26.41 48.08
N THR A 288 -28.96 27.21 49.02
CA THR A 288 -29.65 27.55 50.27
C THR A 288 -30.47 28.82 50.09
N VAL A 289 -31.76 28.77 50.44
CA VAL A 289 -32.69 29.91 50.38
C VAL A 289 -32.97 30.39 51.79
N ASN A 290 -32.53 31.59 52.12
CA ASN A 290 -32.68 32.18 53.46
C ASN A 290 -33.96 33.03 53.56
N PRO A 291 -34.57 33.09 54.76
CA PRO A 291 -35.56 34.11 55.12
C PRO A 291 -35.09 35.53 54.80
N ASN A 292 -36.05 36.41 54.46
CA ASN A 292 -35.77 37.84 54.37
C ASN A 292 -35.76 38.44 55.79
N PRO A 293 -34.81 39.33 56.13
CA PRO A 293 -34.75 40.00 57.42
C PRO A 293 -35.90 40.97 57.67
#